data_AF-A0A2K8ZAA4-F1
#
_entry.id   AF-A0A2K8ZAA4-F1
#
_cell.length_a   1.000
_cell.length_b   1.000
_cell.length_c   1.000
_cell.angle_alpha   90.00
_cell.angle_beta   90.00
_cell.angle_gamma   90.00
#
_symmetry.space_group_name_H-M   'P 1'
#
loop_
_entity.id
_entity.type
_entity.pdbx_description
1 polymer ?
#
loop_
_entity_poly.entity_id
_entity_poly.type
_entity_poly.pdbx_seq_one_letter_code
_entity_poly.pdbx_strand_id
1 'polypeptide(L)'
;MKAINIHFFSPTENQQPTAKAEKAAKPAKLLLTGYISSVGKLVLPAKTVAHLGVDLSKTGFKVGMDEGKRKAKSLYLVPSSSDAETFTFEKAAKSYTLALPFILTKSGVDFAKTKYDFTIRLFEFEGTTAFALQLAPEAAAVKVPYTGKPRGRKPRQASDAE
;
A
#
# COMPACT_ATOMS: atom_id res chain seq x y z
N MET A 1 50.92 -40.79 -23.54
CA MET A 1 49.48 -40.65 -23.86
C MET A 1 49.05 -39.26 -23.40
N LYS A 2 48.52 -38.41 -24.30
CA LYS A 2 48.10 -37.04 -23.92
C LYS A 2 46.83 -37.13 -23.08
N ALA A 3 46.87 -36.55 -21.87
CA ALA A 3 45.72 -36.52 -20.97
C ALA A 3 44.56 -35.76 -21.64
N ILE A 4 43.41 -36.42 -21.73
CA ILE A 4 42.18 -35.80 -22.20
C ILE A 4 41.64 -34.98 -21.04
N ASN A 5 41.67 -33.67 -21.19
CA ASN A 5 41.16 -32.75 -20.18
C ASN A 5 39.66 -32.59 -20.43
N ILE A 6 38.85 -33.35 -19.70
CA ILE A 6 37.39 -33.32 -19.80
C ILE A 6 36.88 -32.22 -18.86
N HIS A 7 36.17 -31.24 -19.41
CA HIS A 7 35.44 -30.24 -18.63
C HIS A 7 34.07 -30.80 -18.25
N PHE A 8 33.74 -30.73 -16.97
CA PHE A 8 32.44 -31.11 -16.43
C PHE A 8 31.65 -29.85 -16.07
N PHE A 9 30.39 -29.79 -16.50
CA PHE A 9 29.50 -28.67 -16.24
C PHE A 9 28.83 -28.79 -14.87
N SER A 10 28.63 -27.67 -14.19
CA SER A 10 27.90 -27.61 -12.92
C SER A 10 26.37 -27.54 -13.14
N PRO A 11 25.52 -28.01 -12.19
CA PRO A 11 24.06 -27.91 -12.30
C PRO A 11 23.56 -26.47 -12.46
N THR A 12 24.32 -25.50 -11.96
CA THR A 12 24.10 -24.06 -12.11
C THR A 12 24.20 -23.56 -13.54
N GLU A 13 24.96 -24.24 -14.41
CA GLU A 13 25.07 -23.90 -15.84
C GLU A 13 23.89 -24.44 -16.65
N ASN A 14 23.16 -25.43 -16.12
CA ASN A 14 21.95 -25.97 -16.71
C ASN A 14 20.68 -25.17 -16.35
N GLN A 15 20.83 -24.03 -15.69
CA GLN A 15 19.72 -23.11 -15.44
C GLN A 15 19.75 -22.03 -16.51
N GLN A 16 18.77 -22.07 -17.43
CA GLN A 16 18.53 -20.95 -18.34
C GLN A 16 18.50 -19.66 -17.51
N PRO A 17 19.26 -18.61 -17.89
CA PRO A 17 19.17 -17.33 -17.23
C PRO A 17 17.75 -16.84 -17.40
N THR A 18 16.93 -17.03 -16.36
CA THR A 18 15.59 -16.45 -16.29
C THR A 18 15.78 -14.97 -16.52
N ALA A 19 15.21 -14.55 -17.63
CA ALA A 19 15.46 -13.26 -18.23
C ALA A 19 15.38 -12.13 -17.20
N LYS A 20 16.35 -11.23 -17.36
CA LYS A 20 16.44 -9.88 -16.79
C LYS A 20 16.97 -9.85 -15.36
N ALA A 21 18.26 -9.53 -15.30
CA ALA A 21 18.68 -8.44 -14.45
C ALA A 21 17.65 -7.31 -14.54
N GLU A 22 16.73 -7.25 -13.58
CA GLU A 22 16.02 -6.02 -13.30
C GLU A 22 17.12 -4.99 -13.07
N LYS A 23 17.27 -4.10 -14.06
CA LYS A 23 17.85 -2.78 -13.88
C LYS A 23 17.55 -2.36 -12.46
N ALA A 24 18.58 -2.01 -11.70
CA ALA A 24 18.46 -1.35 -10.41
C ALA A 24 17.37 -0.26 -10.54
N ALA A 25 16.15 -0.62 -10.17
CA ALA A 25 15.05 0.29 -10.11
C ALA A 25 15.45 1.16 -8.94
N LYS A 26 15.74 2.44 -9.23
CA LYS A 26 15.80 3.52 -8.24
C LYS A 26 14.89 3.14 -7.08
N PRO A 27 15.36 3.10 -5.82
CA PRO A 27 14.63 2.48 -4.73
C PRO A 27 13.19 2.95 -4.82
N ALA A 28 12.32 2.07 -5.32
CA ALA A 28 10.92 2.39 -5.44
C ALA A 28 10.56 2.64 -3.99
N LYS A 29 10.29 3.89 -3.64
CA LYS A 29 9.74 4.25 -2.34
C LYS A 29 8.53 3.35 -2.22
N LEU A 30 8.67 2.22 -1.52
CA LEU A 30 7.61 1.25 -1.33
C LEU A 30 6.59 2.02 -0.52
N LEU A 31 5.62 2.60 -1.22
CA LEU A 31 4.57 3.38 -0.59
C LEU A 31 3.72 2.37 0.15
N LEU A 32 3.97 2.27 1.45
CA LEU A 32 3.19 1.46 2.35
C LEU A 32 1.83 2.12 2.45
N THR A 33 0.84 1.61 1.72
CA THR A 33 -0.50 2.20 1.67
C THR A 33 -1.52 1.26 2.26
N GLY A 34 -2.62 1.86 2.70
CA GLY A 34 -3.85 1.19 3.11
C GLY A 34 -5.04 2.12 2.90
N TYR A 35 -6.23 1.65 3.27
CA TYR A 35 -7.47 2.39 3.06
C TYR A 35 -8.41 2.28 4.26
N ILE A 36 -9.33 3.23 4.39
CA ILE A 36 -10.41 3.18 5.38
C ILE A 36 -11.65 2.60 4.71
N SER A 37 -12.19 1.54 5.30
CA SER A 37 -13.48 0.99 4.89
C SER A 37 -14.64 1.90 5.26
N SER A 38 -15.77 1.76 4.56
CA SER A 38 -17.01 2.51 4.82
C SER A 38 -17.65 2.26 6.20
N VAL A 39 -17.13 1.30 6.96
CA VAL A 39 -17.57 0.96 8.32
C VAL A 39 -16.61 1.54 9.37
N GLY A 40 -15.60 2.31 8.96
CA GLY A 40 -14.64 2.94 9.88
C GLY A 40 -13.57 1.97 10.39
N LYS A 41 -13.23 0.95 9.60
CA LYS A 41 -12.05 0.09 9.85
C LYS A 41 -10.86 0.55 9.00
N LEU A 42 -9.68 0.67 9.62
CA LEU A 42 -8.42 0.79 8.91
C LEU A 42 -8.08 -0.56 8.31
N VAL A 43 -7.80 -0.62 7.01
CA VAL A 43 -7.43 -1.85 6.30
C VAL A 43 -6.01 -1.74 5.78
N LEU A 44 -5.15 -2.63 6.25
CA LEU A 44 -3.78 -2.80 5.79
C LEU A 44 -3.67 -4.04 4.90
N PRO A 45 -3.30 -3.91 3.62
CA PRO A 45 -3.01 -5.05 2.77
C PRO A 45 -1.87 -5.90 3.36
N ALA A 46 -1.97 -7.23 3.28
CA ALA A 46 -0.94 -8.13 3.81
C ALA A 46 0.45 -7.87 3.20
N LYS A 47 0.50 -7.41 1.94
CA LYS A 47 1.75 -6.97 1.29
C LYS A 47 2.41 -5.83 2.05
N THR A 48 1.64 -4.81 2.41
CA THR A 48 2.11 -3.67 3.19
C THR A 48 2.63 -4.12 4.56
N VAL A 49 1.92 -5.05 5.23
CA VAL A 49 2.31 -5.60 6.53
C VAL A 49 3.61 -6.40 6.47
N ALA A 50 3.79 -7.21 5.43
CA ALA A 50 5.03 -7.96 5.22
C ALA A 50 6.26 -7.04 5.10
N HIS A 51 6.08 -5.84 4.57
CA HIS A 51 7.15 -4.84 4.47
C HIS A 51 7.36 -4.03 5.78
N LEU A 52 6.37 -4.01 6.68
CA LEU A 52 6.51 -3.36 7.99
C LEU A 52 7.41 -4.18 8.94
N GLY A 53 7.53 -5.49 8.72
CA GLY A 53 8.36 -6.38 9.54
C GLY A 53 7.85 -6.61 10.97
N VAL A 54 6.60 -6.23 11.27
CA VAL A 54 5.97 -6.34 12.60
C VAL A 54 4.74 -7.25 12.54
N ASP A 55 4.59 -8.12 13.54
CA ASP A 55 3.43 -9.00 13.69
C ASP A 55 2.24 -8.24 14.31
N LEU A 56 1.45 -7.59 13.46
CA LEU A 56 0.28 -6.79 13.87
C LEU A 56 -0.77 -7.58 14.65
N SER A 57 -0.79 -8.92 14.57
CA SER A 57 -1.76 -9.77 15.29
C SER A 57 -1.41 -9.96 16.77
N LYS A 58 -0.15 -9.81 17.16
CA LYS A 58 0.32 -10.05 18.52
C LYS A 58 0.69 -8.78 19.27
N THR A 59 0.73 -7.65 18.57
CA THR A 59 1.13 -6.37 19.12
C THR A 59 -0.10 -5.49 19.35
N GLY A 60 -0.24 -4.96 20.56
CA GLY A 60 -1.19 -3.90 20.85
C GLY A 60 -0.65 -2.56 20.37
N PHE A 61 -1.51 -1.74 19.77
CA PHE A 61 -1.16 -0.41 19.27
C PHE A 61 -1.94 0.67 19.99
N LYS A 62 -1.25 1.66 20.54
CA LYS A 62 -1.87 2.91 20.97
C LYS A 62 -2.13 3.76 19.75
N VAL A 63 -3.35 4.27 19.63
CA VAL A 63 -3.77 5.12 18.51
C VAL A 63 -3.82 6.56 19.00
N GLY A 64 -2.99 7.42 18.40
CA GLY A 64 -2.91 8.84 18.70
C GLY A 64 -3.20 9.73 17.50
N MET A 65 -3.44 11.01 17.76
CA MET A 65 -3.57 12.06 16.74
C MET A 65 -2.76 13.29 17.18
N ASP A 66 -2.46 14.19 16.24
CA ASP A 66 -1.82 15.47 16.57
C ASP A 66 -2.66 16.26 17.59
N GLU A 67 -2.04 16.68 18.68
CA GLU A 67 -2.67 17.51 19.69
C GLU A 67 -3.04 18.89 19.12
N GLY A 68 -4.24 19.39 19.44
CA GLY A 68 -4.73 20.71 19.00
C GLY A 68 -5.34 20.77 17.59
N LYS A 69 -5.33 19.69 16.80
CA LYS A 69 -5.99 19.67 15.47
C LYS A 69 -7.39 19.06 15.55
N ARG A 70 -8.37 19.81 15.04
CA ARG A 70 -9.78 19.39 14.97
C ARG A 70 -10.07 18.33 13.88
N LYS A 71 -9.16 18.15 12.92
CA LYS A 71 -9.25 17.15 11.85
C LYS A 71 -7.98 16.32 11.80
N ALA A 72 -8.08 15.00 11.88
CA ALA A 72 -6.92 14.13 11.76
C ALA A 72 -6.44 14.09 10.31
N LYS A 73 -5.32 14.76 10.05
CA LYS A 73 -4.57 14.62 8.80
C LYS A 73 -3.58 13.44 8.89
N SER A 74 -3.18 13.10 10.12
CA SER A 74 -2.30 11.99 10.44
C SER A 74 -2.83 11.28 11.69
N LEU A 75 -2.80 9.94 11.67
CA LEU A 75 -2.97 9.09 12.85
C LEU A 75 -1.63 8.45 13.18
N TYR A 76 -1.34 8.26 14.45
CA TYR A 76 -0.12 7.61 14.90
C TYR A 76 -0.48 6.28 15.55
N LEU A 77 0.24 5.23 15.18
CA LEU A 77 0.19 3.92 15.82
C LEU A 77 1.51 3.70 16.50
N VAL A 78 1.47 3.61 17.83
CA VAL A 78 2.64 3.29 18.64
C VAL A 78 2.45 1.89 19.21
N PRO A 79 3.30 0.90 18.87
CA PRO A 79 3.23 -0.40 19.51
C PRO A 79 3.48 -0.24 21.02
N SER A 80 2.68 -0.92 21.83
CA SER A 80 2.81 -0.90 23.27
C SER A 80 2.61 -2.31 23.82
N SER A 81 3.46 -2.71 24.75
CA SER A 81 3.37 -3.98 25.46
C SER A 81 2.43 -3.93 26.67
N SER A 82 1.80 -2.78 26.93
CA SER A 82 0.81 -2.61 28.00
C SER A 82 -0.59 -2.83 27.45
N ASP A 83 -1.41 -3.58 28.16
CA ASP A 83 -2.81 -3.85 27.78
C ASP A 83 -3.73 -2.64 27.99
N ALA A 84 -3.26 -1.60 28.70
CA ALA A 84 -4.04 -0.39 28.91
C ALA A 84 -4.09 0.46 27.61
N GLU A 85 -5.30 0.66 27.10
CA GLU A 85 -5.62 1.57 25.98
C GLU A 85 -4.99 1.18 24.63
N THR A 86 -4.71 -0.10 24.43
CA THR A 86 -4.21 -0.62 23.16
C THR A 86 -5.31 -1.22 22.28
N PHE A 87 -5.09 -1.13 20.97
CA PHE A 87 -5.96 -1.69 19.94
C PHE A 87 -5.20 -2.76 19.15
N THR A 88 -5.85 -3.87 18.85
CA THR A 88 -5.24 -5.01 18.15
C THR A 88 -5.81 -5.17 16.74
N PHE A 89 -4.95 -5.51 15.79
CA PHE A 89 -5.40 -5.77 14.43
C PHE A 89 -6.02 -7.16 14.31
N GLU A 90 -7.22 -7.21 13.76
CA GLU A 90 -7.85 -8.47 13.35
C GLU A 90 -7.28 -8.93 12.01
N LYS A 91 -6.85 -10.18 11.94
CA LYS A 91 -6.40 -10.78 10.68
C LYS A 91 -7.61 -11.10 9.81
N ALA A 92 -7.68 -10.47 8.64
CA ALA A 92 -8.59 -10.83 7.56
C ALA A 92 -7.83 -11.65 6.49
N ALA A 93 -8.56 -12.23 5.52
CA ALA A 93 -8.01 -13.20 4.58
C ALA A 93 -6.73 -12.74 3.85
N LYS A 94 -6.69 -11.47 3.40
CA LYS A 94 -5.55 -10.87 2.67
C LYS A 94 -5.12 -9.51 3.23
N SER A 95 -5.59 -9.18 4.42
CA SER A 95 -5.40 -7.86 5.03
C SER A 95 -5.52 -7.95 6.55
N TYR A 96 -5.11 -6.88 7.22
CA TYR A 96 -5.27 -6.69 8.64
C TYR A 96 -6.21 -5.51 8.84
N THR A 97 -7.16 -5.64 9.76
CA THR A 97 -8.19 -4.63 9.99
C THR A 97 -8.23 -4.17 11.43
N LEU A 98 -8.33 -2.85 11.65
CA LEU A 98 -8.49 -2.25 12.98
C LEU A 98 -9.76 -1.40 12.98
N ALA A 99 -10.72 -1.75 13.84
CA ALA A 99 -11.98 -1.03 13.95
C ALA A 99 -11.80 0.24 14.78
N LEU A 100 -11.91 1.41 14.14
CA LEU A 100 -11.81 2.72 14.80
C LEU A 100 -12.95 3.69 14.41
N PRO A 101 -14.22 3.26 14.36
CA PRO A 101 -15.31 4.08 13.82
C PRO A 101 -15.53 5.38 14.62
N PHE A 102 -15.49 5.31 15.95
CA PHE A 102 -15.69 6.47 16.83
C PHE A 102 -14.51 7.44 16.80
N ILE A 103 -13.28 6.94 16.71
CA ILE A 103 -12.07 7.78 16.66
C ILE A 103 -12.03 8.51 15.32
N LEU A 104 -12.26 7.80 14.21
CA LEU A 104 -12.28 8.38 12.87
C LEU A 104 -13.38 9.44 12.72
N THR A 105 -14.59 9.18 13.20
CA THR A 105 -15.69 10.18 13.18
C THR A 105 -15.39 11.40 14.05
N LYS A 106 -14.90 11.21 15.29
CA LYS A 106 -14.47 12.32 16.17
C LYS A 106 -13.35 13.14 15.54
N SER A 107 -12.48 12.50 14.77
CA SER A 107 -11.39 13.14 14.06
C SER A 107 -11.80 13.84 12.75
N GLY A 108 -13.10 13.84 12.42
CA GLY A 108 -13.64 14.52 11.24
C GLY A 108 -13.45 13.78 9.92
N VAL A 109 -13.20 12.47 9.96
CA VAL A 109 -13.11 11.60 8.77
C VAL A 109 -14.49 11.03 8.45
N ASP A 110 -15.08 11.45 7.32
CA ASP A 110 -16.38 10.96 6.85
C ASP A 110 -16.20 9.78 5.88
N PHE A 111 -15.86 8.62 6.43
CA PHE A 111 -15.66 7.39 5.68
C PHE A 111 -16.95 6.80 5.09
N ALA A 112 -18.12 7.29 5.52
CA ALA A 112 -19.41 6.85 4.97
C ALA A 112 -19.65 7.47 3.60
N LYS A 113 -19.24 8.72 3.39
CA LYS A 113 -19.45 9.45 2.13
C LYS A 113 -18.22 9.50 1.24
N THR A 114 -17.02 9.47 1.83
CA THR A 114 -15.76 9.67 1.12
C THR A 114 -14.85 8.46 1.32
N LYS A 115 -14.23 7.99 0.24
CA LYS A 115 -13.16 7.00 0.33
C LYS A 115 -11.87 7.67 0.78
N TYR A 116 -11.19 7.05 1.74
CA TYR A 116 -9.92 7.54 2.24
C TYR A 116 -8.86 6.48 2.06
N ASP A 117 -7.73 6.92 1.53
CA ASP A 117 -6.49 6.16 1.52
C ASP A 117 -5.54 6.76 2.55
N PHE A 118 -4.59 5.96 3.01
CA PHE A 118 -3.52 6.46 3.86
C PHE A 118 -2.17 5.91 3.43
N THR A 119 -1.14 6.71 3.65
CA THR A 119 0.26 6.30 3.49
C THR A 119 0.89 6.16 4.86
N ILE A 120 1.57 5.04 5.07
CA ILE A 120 2.26 4.70 6.31
C ILE A 120 3.71 5.17 6.20
N ARG A 121 4.15 5.90 7.21
CA ARG A 121 5.55 6.29 7.39
C ARG A 121 6.03 5.72 8.71
N LEU A 122 7.16 5.03 8.68
CA LEU A 122 7.81 4.57 9.89
C LEU A 122 8.59 5.74 10.49
N PHE A 123 8.53 5.88 11.80
CA PHE A 123 9.33 6.85 12.55
C PHE A 123 9.69 6.25 13.91
N GLU A 124 10.70 6.81 14.56
CA GLU A 124 11.09 6.39 15.90
C GLU A 124 10.40 7.26 16.94
N PHE A 125 9.75 6.64 17.93
CA PHE A 125 9.05 7.29 19.02
C PHE A 125 9.38 6.58 20.32
N GLU A 126 9.96 7.31 21.29
CA GLU A 126 10.34 6.77 22.61
C GLU A 126 11.15 5.46 22.54
N GLY A 127 12.09 5.37 21.59
CA GLY A 127 12.93 4.19 21.39
C GLY A 127 12.23 2.99 20.75
N THR A 128 10.99 3.16 20.26
CA THR A 128 10.22 2.12 19.56
C THR A 128 9.83 2.60 18.16
N THR A 129 9.80 1.68 17.18
CA THR A 129 9.32 1.99 15.83
C THR A 129 7.81 2.19 15.84
N ALA A 130 7.37 3.41 15.54
CA ALA A 130 5.99 3.82 15.42
C ALA A 130 5.61 4.09 13.96
N PHE A 131 4.30 4.14 13.69
CA PHE A 131 3.75 4.29 12.35
C PHE A 131 2.87 5.53 12.27
N ALA A 132 3.22 6.45 11.38
CA ALA A 132 2.41 7.61 11.04
C ALA A 132 1.58 7.31 9.79
N LEU A 133 0.27 7.21 9.97
CA LEU A 133 -0.74 7.03 8.93
C LEU A 133 -1.18 8.41 8.43
N GLN A 134 -0.66 8.85 7.30
CA GLN A 134 -1.08 10.09 6.68
C GLN A 134 -2.35 9.85 5.87
N LEU A 135 -3.47 10.42 6.33
CA LEU A 135 -4.79 10.27 5.73
C LEU A 135 -4.92 11.23 4.54
N ALA A 136 -5.39 10.70 3.42
CA ALA A 136 -5.74 11.46 2.23
C ALA A 136 -7.11 10.99 1.73
N PRO A 137 -8.07 11.89 1.44
CA PRO A 137 -9.23 11.48 0.67
C PRO A 137 -8.73 10.94 -0.67
N GLU A 138 -9.29 9.82 -1.14
CA GLU A 138 -9.02 9.30 -2.48
C GLU A 138 -9.43 10.41 -3.45
N ALA A 139 -8.44 11.18 -3.91
CA ALA A 139 -8.68 12.26 -4.85
C ALA A 139 -9.24 11.59 -6.09
N ALA A 140 -10.55 11.75 -6.31
CA ALA A 140 -11.23 11.27 -7.50
C ALA A 140 -10.34 11.64 -8.67
N ALA A 141 -9.70 10.62 -9.27
CA ALA A 141 -8.67 10.80 -10.26
C ALA A 141 -9.22 11.82 -11.25
N VAL A 142 -8.61 13.01 -11.28
CA VAL A 142 -8.99 14.07 -12.22
C VAL A 142 -8.87 13.40 -13.56
N LYS A 143 -10.00 13.01 -14.15
CA LYS A 143 -10.05 12.41 -15.48
C LYS A 143 -9.37 13.44 -16.34
N VAL A 144 -8.12 13.17 -16.71
CA VAL A 144 -7.34 14.06 -17.56
C VAL A 144 -8.25 14.36 -18.75
N PRO A 145 -8.65 15.63 -18.95
CA PRO A 145 -9.57 15.96 -20.02
C PRO A 145 -8.96 15.47 -21.32
N TYR A 146 -9.75 14.73 -22.09
CA TYR A 146 -9.34 14.13 -23.34
C TYR A 146 -8.73 15.20 -24.26
N THR A 147 -7.40 15.20 -24.39
CA THR A 147 -6.63 16.09 -25.28
C THR A 147 -6.46 15.50 -26.67
N GLY A 148 -7.24 14.47 -27.02
CA GLY A 148 -7.24 13.90 -28.35
C GLY A 148 -7.99 14.81 -29.33
N LYS A 149 -7.33 15.25 -30.39
CA LYS A 149 -7.97 15.88 -31.56
C LYS A 149 -9.19 15.03 -32.00
N PRO A 150 -10.30 15.65 -32.43
CA PRO A 150 -11.48 14.91 -32.88
C PRO A 150 -11.07 13.90 -33.95
N ARG A 151 -11.35 12.61 -33.71
CA ARG A 151 -11.16 11.58 -34.74
C ARG A 151 -12.13 11.93 -35.87
N GLY A 152 -11.60 12.50 -36.95
CA GLY A 152 -12.38 12.82 -38.15
C GLY A 152 -13.16 11.59 -38.63
N ARG A 153 -14.38 11.81 -39.11
CA ARG A 153 -15.20 10.75 -39.73
C ARG A 153 -14.39 10.10 -40.84
N LYS A 154 -14.13 8.79 -40.75
CA LYS A 154 -13.73 8.00 -41.92
C LYS A 154 -14.87 8.14 -42.96
N PRO A 155 -14.59 8.61 -44.18
CA PRO A 155 -15.59 8.57 -45.25
C PRO A 155 -16.00 7.11 -45.47
N ARG A 156 -17.31 6.87 -45.51
CA ARG A 156 -17.89 5.59 -45.90
C ARG A 156 -17.60 5.44 -47.39
N GLN A 157 -16.79 4.46 -47.79
CA GLN A 157 -16.62 4.13 -49.20
C GLN A 157 -18.00 3.83 -49.78
N ALA A 158 -18.38 4.58 -50.81
CA ALA A 158 -19.51 4.26 -51.66
C ALA A 158 -19.20 2.91 -52.32
N SER A 159 -20.03 1.91 -52.07
CA SER A 159 -20.07 0.71 -52.89
C SER A 159 -20.71 1.09 -54.22
N ASP A 160 -19.89 1.03 -55.27
CA ASP A 160 -20.26 1.07 -56.67
C ASP A 160 -21.31 0.02 -57.02
N ALA A 161 -22.05 0.35 -58.08
CA ALA A 161 -23.16 -0.38 -58.67
C ALA A 161 -22.76 -1.74 -59.27
N GLU A 162 -23.69 -2.71 -59.20
CA GLU A 162 -24.22 -3.46 -60.35
C GLU A 162 -25.56 -4.11 -59.98
#